data_AF-A0A2R5FJ48-F1
#
_entry.id   AF-A0A2R5FJ48-F1
#
_cell.length_a   1.000
_cell.length_b   1.000
_cell.length_c   1.000
_cell.angle_alpha   90.00
_cell.angle_beta   90.00
_cell.angle_gamma   90.00
#
_symmetry.space_group_name_H-M   'P 1'
#
loop_
_entity.id
_entity.type
_entity.pdbx_description
1 polymer ?
#
loop_
_entity_poly.entity_id
_entity_poly.type
_entity_poly.pdbx_seq_one_letter_code
_entity_poly.pdbx_strand_id
1 'polypeptide(L)' 'MSCCSLRSEYDLRSLRIRKFGPERKSFGKTTIRLEADVAEVFPNADAVNEALRFLIRVVQNDQVSALIKQPHSSSEGAD' A
#
# COMPACT_ATOMS: atom_id res chain seq x y z
N MET A 1 4.70 -10.73 51.58
CA MET A 1 5.25 -10.59 50.22
C MET A 1 4.11 -10.52 49.21
N SER A 2 3.46 -9.36 49.03
CA SER A 2 2.31 -9.23 48.12
C SER A 2 2.23 -7.82 47.49
N CYS A 3 3.31 -7.38 46.85
CA CYS A 3 3.40 -6.01 46.30
C CYS A 3 3.55 -5.95 44.76
N CYS A 4 3.67 -7.10 44.08
CA CYS A 4 3.98 -7.12 42.63
C CYS A 4 2.82 -7.61 41.76
N SER A 5 1.58 -7.37 42.16
CA SER A 5 0.41 -7.64 41.33
C SER A 5 0.07 -6.39 40.52
N LEU A 6 -0.02 -6.52 39.20
CA LEU A 6 -0.52 -5.44 38.34
C LEU A 6 -1.93 -5.06 38.79
N ARG A 7 -2.20 -3.75 38.89
CA ARG A 7 -3.57 -3.27 39.18
C ARG A 7 -4.48 -3.59 37.99
N SER A 8 -5.77 -3.73 38.24
CA SER A 8 -6.77 -4.10 37.22
C SER A 8 -6.85 -3.12 36.04
N GLU A 9 -6.45 -1.86 36.25
CA GLU A 9 -6.39 -0.84 35.21
C GLU A 9 -5.25 -1.08 34.20
N TYR A 10 -4.28 -1.93 34.54
CA TYR A 10 -3.16 -2.32 33.67
C TYR A 10 -3.33 -3.74 33.12
N ASP A 11 -4.51 -4.05 32.57
CA ASP A 11 -4.71 -5.31 31.82
C ASP A 11 -4.08 -5.21 30.41
N LEU A 12 -2.86 -5.73 30.29
CA LEU A 12 -2.10 -5.70 29.04
C LEU A 12 -2.49 -6.83 28.07
N ARG A 13 -3.47 -7.70 28.41
CA ARG A 13 -3.84 -8.88 27.61
C ARG A 13 -4.42 -8.53 26.23
N SER A 14 -5.05 -7.36 26.11
CA SER A 14 -5.68 -6.89 24.86
C SER A 14 -4.75 -6.04 23.99
N LEU A 15 -3.54 -5.72 24.49
CA LEU A 15 -2.62 -4.84 23.77
C LEU A 15 -1.93 -5.60 22.63
N ARG A 16 -1.99 -5.03 21.43
CA ARG A 16 -1.21 -5.51 20.28
C ARG A 16 0.25 -5.12 20.47
N ILE A 17 1.05 -6.01 21.05
CA ILE A 17 2.48 -5.76 21.28
C ILE A 17 3.21 -5.71 19.93
N ARG A 18 3.94 -4.61 19.66
CA ARG A 18 4.81 -4.47 18.50
C ARG A 18 6.23 -4.14 18.94
N LYS A 19 7.22 -4.86 18.38
CA LYS A 19 8.63 -4.62 18.70
C LYS A 19 9.09 -3.31 18.05
N PHE A 20 9.42 -2.32 18.88
CA PHE A 20 10.01 -1.05 18.48
C PHE A 20 11.55 -1.15 18.60
N GLY A 21 12.29 -0.60 17.64
CA GLY A 21 13.76 -0.56 17.70
C GLY A 21 14.41 -0.26 16.35
N PRO A 22 15.60 0.35 16.35
CA PRO A 22 16.39 0.52 15.12
C PRO A 22 16.67 -0.87 14.52
N GLU A 23 16.60 -1.01 13.20
CA GLU A 23 16.66 -2.25 12.40
C GLU A 23 15.38 -3.10 12.24
N ARG A 24 14.23 -2.71 12.81
CA ARG A 24 12.99 -3.47 12.59
C ARG A 24 12.23 -2.96 11.37
N LYS A 25 11.96 -3.87 10.42
CA LYS A 25 11.24 -3.64 9.15
C LYS A 25 10.02 -2.73 9.36
N SER A 26 9.90 -1.71 8.51
CA SER A 26 8.66 -0.93 8.33
C SER A 26 7.47 -1.89 8.22
N PHE A 27 6.26 -1.44 8.61
CA PHE A 27 5.03 -2.20 8.42
C PHE A 27 5.09 -2.90 7.06
N GLY A 28 5.20 -4.23 7.06
CA GLY A 28 5.60 -4.99 5.88
C GLY A 28 4.62 -4.77 4.74
N LYS A 29 4.96 -3.83 3.86
CA LYS A 29 4.47 -3.53 2.50
C LYS A 29 4.76 -2.05 2.21
N THR A 30 4.97 -1.73 0.94
CA THR A 30 4.99 -0.34 0.46
C THR A 30 3.72 0.37 0.96
N THR A 31 3.89 1.38 1.81
CA THR A 31 2.78 2.19 2.28
C THR A 31 2.49 3.23 1.21
N ILE A 32 1.30 3.15 0.60
CA ILE A 32 0.82 4.12 -0.38
C ILE A 32 -0.11 5.07 0.36
N ARG A 33 0.28 6.35 0.43
CA ARG A 33 -0.56 7.39 1.02
C ARG A 33 -1.56 7.87 -0.04
N LEU A 34 -2.84 7.84 0.30
CA LEU A 34 -3.90 8.44 -0.50
C LEU A 34 -4.11 9.89 -0.03
N GLU A 35 -4.45 10.76 -0.95
CA GLU A 35 -4.87 12.13 -0.63
C GLU A 35 -6.31 12.14 -0.08
N ALA A 36 -6.68 13.24 0.59
CA ALA A 36 -7.92 13.31 1.38
C ALA A 36 -9.19 13.13 0.54
N ASP A 37 -9.22 13.75 -0.65
CA ASP A 37 -10.28 13.61 -1.65
C ASP A 37 -10.45 12.16 -2.12
N VAL A 38 -9.34 11.46 -2.37
CA VAL A 38 -9.36 10.05 -2.79
C VAL A 38 -9.83 9.15 -1.64
N ALA A 39 -9.43 9.44 -0.41
CA ALA A 39 -9.84 8.68 0.77
C ALA A 39 -11.34 8.86 1.10
N GLU A 40 -11.92 10.02 0.81
CA GLU A 40 -13.37 10.26 0.92
C GLU A 40 -14.16 9.41 -0.07
N VAL A 41 -13.65 9.25 -1.30
CA VAL A 41 -14.29 8.45 -2.36
C VAL A 41 -14.07 6.95 -2.15
N PHE A 42 -12.88 6.54 -1.68
CA PHE A 42 -12.50 5.15 -1.49
C PHE A 42 -12.25 4.82 0.00
N PRO A 43 -13.27 4.32 0.72
CA PRO A 43 -13.21 4.18 2.18
C PRO A 43 -12.30 3.02 2.66
N ASN A 44 -11.87 2.12 1.78
CA ASN A 44 -10.99 1.01 2.13
C ASN A 44 -10.03 0.62 0.99
N ALA A 45 -8.99 -0.14 1.34
CA ALA A 45 -7.96 -0.57 0.41
C ALA A 45 -8.48 -1.52 -0.69
N ASP A 46 -9.51 -2.31 -0.39
CA ASP A 46 -10.09 -3.26 -1.37
C ASP A 46 -10.79 -2.50 -2.51
N ALA A 47 -11.52 -1.43 -2.20
CA ALA A 47 -12.18 -0.57 -3.19
C ALA A 47 -11.17 0.11 -4.13
N VAL A 48 -10.06 0.62 -3.59
CA VAL A 48 -8.97 1.20 -4.40
C VAL A 48 -8.36 0.14 -5.31
N ASN A 49 -8.09 -1.06 -4.78
CA ASN A 49 -7.49 -2.14 -5.55
C ASN A 49 -8.39 -2.58 -6.71
N GLU A 50 -9.71 -2.69 -6.50
CA GLU A 50 -10.65 -3.03 -7.56
C GLU A 50 -10.75 -1.94 -8.63
N ALA A 51 -10.77 -0.66 -8.24
CA ALA A 51 -10.78 0.44 -9.19
C ALA A 51 -9.52 0.46 -10.06
N LEU A 52 -8.32 0.30 -9.45
CA LEU A 52 -7.07 0.25 -10.19
C LEU A 52 -6.97 -1.00 -11.08
N ARG A 53 -7.46 -2.16 -10.62
CA ARG A 53 -7.54 -3.38 -11.45
C ARG A 53 -8.46 -3.18 -12.65
N PHE A 54 -9.61 -2.55 -12.45
CA PHE A 54 -10.52 -2.23 -13.54
C PHE A 54 -9.85 -1.32 -14.57
N LEU A 55 -9.19 -0.24 -14.12
CA LEU A 55 -8.44 0.64 -15.02
C LEU A 55 -7.34 -0.09 -15.78
N ILE A 56 -6.57 -0.95 -15.11
CA ILE A 56 -5.55 -1.79 -15.75
C ILE A 56 -6.18 -2.68 -16.83
N ARG A 57 -7.34 -3.31 -16.57
CA ARG A 57 -8.03 -4.14 -17.56
C ARG A 57 -8.53 -3.35 -18.77
N VAL A 58 -9.13 -2.18 -18.53
CA VAL A 58 -9.59 -1.27 -19.61
C VAL A 58 -8.41 -0.88 -20.48
N VAL A 59 -7.34 -0.38 -19.85
CA VAL A 59 -6.12 0.01 -20.56
C VAL A 59 -5.52 -1.19 -21.29
N GLN A 60 -5.40 -2.38 -20.68
CA GLN A 60 -4.86 -3.56 -21.36
C GLN A 60 -5.68 -4.00 -22.58
N ASN A 61 -7.01 -3.92 -22.48
CA ASN A 61 -7.90 -4.22 -23.61
C ASN A 61 -7.75 -3.19 -24.74
N ASP A 62 -7.58 -1.92 -24.39
CA ASP A 62 -7.28 -0.86 -25.36
C ASP A 62 -5.85 -0.98 -25.90
N GLN A 63 -4.90 -1.53 -25.14
CA GLN A 63 -3.51 -1.79 -25.55
C GLN A 63 -3.39 -3.01 -26.46
N VAL A 64 -4.36 -3.92 -26.55
CA VAL A 64 -4.44 -4.84 -27.72
C VAL A 64 -4.74 -4.05 -29.00
N SER A 65 -5.41 -2.89 -28.87
CA SER A 65 -5.66 -1.95 -29.97
C SER A 65 -4.54 -0.90 -30.14
N ALA A 66 -3.75 -0.63 -29.09
CA ALA A 66 -2.62 0.32 -29.10
C ALA A 66 -1.22 -0.33 -29.23
N LEU A 67 -1.07 -1.64 -29.08
CA LEU A 67 0.17 -2.38 -29.44
C LEU A 67 0.41 -2.36 -30.97
N ILE A 68 -0.61 -2.01 -31.77
CA ILE A 68 -0.48 -1.68 -33.20
C ILE A 68 0.18 -0.29 -33.40
N LYS A 69 0.30 0.54 -32.37
CA LYS A 69 1.11 1.77 -32.39
C LYS A 69 2.33 1.61 -31.49
N GLN A 70 3.26 0.77 -31.95
CA GLN A 70 4.68 1.03 -31.66
C GLN A 70 5.01 2.45 -32.13
N PRO A 71 5.65 3.29 -31.32
CA PRO A 71 6.56 4.28 -31.85
C PRO A 71 7.91 3.57 -32.01
N HIS A 72 8.25 3.37 -33.27
CA HIS A 72 9.58 3.02 -33.75
C HIS A 72 10.66 3.95 -33.16
N SER A 73 11.81 3.36 -32.81
CA SER A 73 13.21 3.82 -32.95
C SER A 73 13.50 5.33 -32.89
N SER A 74 14.50 5.79 -32.12
CA SER A 74 15.90 5.45 -32.38
C SER A 74 16.83 5.60 -31.16
N SER A 75 17.83 4.73 -31.15
CA SER A 75 19.11 4.85 -30.46
C SER A 75 20.01 5.96 -31.05
N GLU A 76 21.16 6.16 -30.40
CA GLU A 76 22.38 6.92 -30.80
C GLU A 76 22.42 8.36 -30.28
N GLY A 77 23.50 8.88 -29.70
CA GLY A 77 24.87 8.43 -29.50
C GLY A 77 25.63 9.51 -28.69
N ALA A 78 26.85 9.20 -28.27
CA ALA A 78 27.72 10.02 -27.42
C ALA A 78 28.08 11.39 -28.01
N ASP A 79 28.24 12.39 -27.14
CA ASP A 79 29.43 13.25 -26.99
C ASP A 79 29.37 14.03 -25.66
#